data_AF-A0A553FVV3-F1
#
_entry.id   AF-A0A553FVV3-F1
#
_cell.length_a   1.000
_cell.length_b   1.000
_cell.length_c   1.000
_cell.angle_alpha   90.00
_cell.angle_beta   90.00
_cell.angle_gamma   90.00
#
_symmetry.space_group_name_H-M   'P 1'
#
loop_
_entity.id
_entity.type
_entity.pdbx_description
1 polymer ?
#
loop_
_entity_poly.entity_id
_entity_poly.type
_entity_poly.pdbx_seq_one_letter_code
_entity_poly.pdbx_strand_id
1 'polypeptide(L)'
;MTTGEYHLNGIEKTIHPEKKKSADISLIRKKDNIEVLIEVLNVHLETKKIENYDDLEYHLKSKFEDKSKDKFVNPDKIIFIQPVIWTSNLEQLKTLCEFYSEANFKTENVIVPMSYLTFKHPDGKYEHRFESLNTILND
;
A
#
# COMPACT_ATOMS: atom_id res chain seq x y z
N MET A 1 -5.79 -19.70 -8.86
CA MET A 1 -5.90 -19.88 -7.39
C MET A 1 -7.11 -19.12 -6.89
N THR A 2 -7.98 -19.76 -6.11
CA THR A 2 -9.19 -19.17 -5.51
C THR A 2 -8.97 -19.01 -4.01
N THR A 3 -8.83 -17.79 -3.52
CA THR A 3 -8.82 -17.50 -2.07
C THR A 3 -10.03 -16.62 -1.73
N GLY A 4 -10.82 -17.04 -0.75
CA GLY A 4 -11.93 -16.24 -0.20
C GLY A 4 -12.94 -15.70 -1.23
N GLU A 5 -13.32 -14.43 -1.08
CA GLU A 5 -14.36 -13.73 -1.87
C GLU A 5 -13.91 -13.28 -3.26
N TYR A 6 -12.64 -13.45 -3.62
CA TYR A 6 -12.05 -12.90 -4.85
C TYR A 6 -11.40 -13.99 -5.71
N HIS A 7 -11.31 -13.71 -7.01
CA HIS A 7 -10.56 -14.49 -7.98
C HIS A 7 -9.47 -13.61 -8.58
N LEU A 8 -8.21 -14.04 -8.52
CA LEU A 8 -7.13 -13.37 -9.22
C LEU A 8 -7.35 -13.52 -10.73
N ASN A 9 -7.62 -12.41 -11.40
CA ASN A 9 -7.82 -12.37 -12.84
C ASN A 9 -6.53 -12.03 -13.60
N GLY A 10 -5.61 -11.26 -13.01
CA GLY A 10 -4.30 -11.01 -13.62
C GLY A 10 -3.36 -10.16 -12.76
N ILE A 11 -2.08 -10.19 -13.12
CA ILE A 11 -1.01 -9.33 -12.61
C ILE A 11 -0.53 -8.48 -13.80
N GLU A 12 -0.21 -7.21 -13.57
CA GLU A 12 0.16 -6.25 -14.63
C GLU A 12 -0.88 -6.18 -15.76
N LYS A 13 -2.17 -6.17 -15.38
CA LYS A 13 -3.26 -6.22 -16.34
C LYS A 13 -3.42 -4.88 -17.03
N THR A 14 -3.32 -4.85 -18.36
CA THR A 14 -3.64 -3.66 -19.15
C THR A 14 -5.11 -3.23 -18.97
N ILE A 15 -5.32 -1.98 -18.55
CA ILE A 15 -6.64 -1.36 -18.35
C ILE A 15 -6.98 -0.43 -19.51
N HIS A 16 -5.99 0.35 -19.97
CA HIS A 16 -6.14 1.25 -21.11
C HIS A 16 -4.94 1.07 -22.05
N PRO A 17 -5.04 0.21 -23.08
CA PRO A 17 -3.96 -0.03 -24.03
C PRO A 17 -3.49 1.27 -24.72
N GLU A 18 -4.47 2.10 -25.13
CA GLU A 18 -4.28 3.40 -25.77
C GLU A 18 -3.42 4.37 -24.92
N LYS A 19 -3.63 4.34 -23.59
CA LYS A 19 -2.93 5.20 -22.62
C LYS A 19 -1.75 4.48 -21.95
N LYS A 20 -1.42 3.26 -22.40
CA LYS A 20 -0.41 2.37 -21.81
C LYS A 20 -0.53 2.21 -20.28
N LYS A 21 -1.77 2.12 -19.77
CA LYS A 21 -2.03 1.95 -18.32
C LYS A 21 -2.33 0.49 -18.00
N SER A 22 -1.59 -0.07 -17.05
CA SER A 22 -1.87 -1.35 -16.38
C SER A 22 -2.29 -1.12 -14.93
N ALA A 23 -2.89 -2.13 -14.29
CA ALA A 23 -2.89 -2.27 -12.84
C ALA A 23 -1.98 -3.41 -12.42
N ASP A 24 -1.32 -3.22 -11.28
CA ASP A 24 -0.40 -4.20 -10.71
C ASP A 24 -1.13 -5.52 -10.45
N ILE A 25 -2.37 -5.48 -9.92
CA ILE A 25 -3.20 -6.66 -9.69
C ILE A 25 -4.65 -6.39 -10.11
N SER A 26 -5.28 -7.36 -10.76
CA SER A 26 -6.70 -7.37 -11.13
C SER A 26 -7.38 -8.58 -10.50
N LEU A 27 -8.43 -8.31 -9.73
CA LEU A 27 -9.28 -9.29 -9.06
C LEU A 27 -10.71 -9.20 -9.58
N ILE A 28 -11.42 -10.32 -9.54
CA ILE A 28 -12.87 -10.36 -9.73
C ILE A 28 -13.51 -10.75 -8.41
N ARG A 29 -14.41 -9.90 -7.91
CA ARG A 29 -15.18 -10.19 -6.71
C ARG A 29 -16.29 -11.18 -7.04
N LYS A 30 -16.33 -12.32 -6.35
CA LYS A 30 -17.21 -13.44 -6.71
C LYS A 30 -18.70 -13.15 -6.55
N LYS A 31 -19.07 -12.29 -5.60
CA LYS A 31 -20.48 -12.03 -5.25
C LYS A 31 -21.26 -11.29 -6.35
N ASP A 32 -20.60 -10.42 -7.09
CA ASP A 32 -21.21 -9.50 -8.06
C ASP A 32 -20.43 -9.37 -9.36
N ASN A 33 -19.35 -10.16 -9.52
CA ASN A 33 -18.50 -10.19 -10.70
C ASN A 33 -17.85 -8.82 -11.04
N ILE A 34 -17.74 -7.93 -10.05
CA ILE A 34 -17.11 -6.61 -10.22
C ILE A 34 -15.60 -6.77 -10.30
N GLU A 35 -14.99 -6.08 -11.27
CA GLU A 35 -13.54 -5.98 -11.36
C GLU A 35 -13.00 -4.99 -10.31
N VAL A 36 -12.09 -5.51 -9.49
CA VAL A 36 -11.36 -4.78 -8.48
C VAL A 36 -9.90 -4.71 -8.91
N LEU A 37 -9.38 -3.49 -9.03
CA LEU A 37 -7.99 -3.23 -9.38
C LEU A 37 -7.23 -2.87 -8.11
N ILE A 38 -6.05 -3.44 -7.91
CA ILE A 38 -5.15 -3.06 -6.82
C ILE A 38 -3.88 -2.48 -7.43
N GLU A 39 -3.54 -1.31 -6.92
CA GLU A 39 -2.41 -0.50 -7.33
C GLU A 39 -1.43 -0.41 -6.15
N VAL A 40 -0.27 -1.01 -6.30
CA VAL A 40 0.79 -1.04 -5.29
C VAL A 40 1.54 0.28 -5.31
N LEU A 41 1.56 0.98 -4.18
CA LEU A 41 2.27 2.24 -4.03
C LEU A 41 3.45 2.06 -3.09
N ASN A 42 4.67 2.07 -3.65
CA ASN A 42 5.88 2.06 -2.85
C ASN A 42 6.15 3.45 -2.28
N VAL A 43 6.27 3.53 -0.95
CA VAL A 43 6.58 4.75 -0.21
C VAL A 43 7.91 4.54 0.51
N HIS A 44 8.95 5.21 0.01
CA HIS A 44 10.32 5.10 0.53
C HIS A 44 10.59 6.20 1.56
N LEU A 45 10.44 5.86 2.84
CA LEU A 45 10.66 6.80 3.94
C LEU A 45 12.13 6.96 4.30
N GLU A 46 12.96 5.97 3.96
CA GLU A 46 14.42 6.02 4.13
C GLU A 46 15.08 7.22 3.44
N THR A 47 14.42 7.80 2.43
CA THR A 47 14.92 8.95 1.66
C THR A 47 14.38 10.29 2.16
N LYS A 48 13.48 10.30 3.15
CA LYS A 48 12.74 11.48 3.59
C LYS A 48 12.90 11.69 5.09
N LYS A 49 13.25 12.92 5.48
CA LYS A 49 13.08 13.38 6.86
C LYS A 49 11.61 13.61 7.11
N ILE A 50 10.97 12.69 7.81
CA ILE A 50 9.64 12.90 8.38
C ILE A 50 9.88 13.29 9.82
N GLU A 51 9.63 14.55 10.13
CA GLU A 51 9.97 15.15 11.43
C GLU A 51 8.77 15.17 12.38
N ASN A 52 7.55 15.08 11.84
CA ASN A 52 6.31 15.11 12.61
C ASN A 52 5.15 14.40 11.88
N TYR A 53 4.02 14.31 12.58
CA TYR A 53 2.78 13.70 12.13
C TYR A 53 2.19 14.36 10.87
N ASP A 54 2.16 15.70 10.82
CA ASP A 54 1.55 16.45 9.70
C ASP A 54 2.31 16.24 8.39
N ASP A 55 3.64 16.17 8.47
CA ASP A 55 4.51 15.91 7.31
C ASP A 55 4.26 14.50 6.73
N LEU A 56 4.07 13.51 7.61
CA LEU A 56 3.75 12.14 7.21
C LEU A 56 2.38 12.08 6.54
N GLU A 57 1.38 12.72 7.15
CA GLU A 57 0.02 12.75 6.62
C GLU A 57 -0.02 13.40 5.23
N TYR A 58 0.57 14.59 5.10
CA TYR A 58 0.63 15.32 3.85
C TYR A 58 1.36 14.52 2.76
N HIS A 59 2.48 13.88 3.12
CA HIS A 59 3.25 13.08 2.18
C HIS A 59 2.46 11.87 1.67
N LEU A 60 1.79 11.14 2.56
CA LEU A 60 0.99 9.98 2.20
C LEU A 60 -0.23 10.40 1.37
N LYS A 61 -0.98 11.43 1.81
CA LYS A 61 -2.14 11.95 1.08
C LYS A 61 -1.80 12.39 -0.33
N SER A 62 -0.75 13.21 -0.49
CA SER A 62 -0.33 13.67 -1.83
C SER A 62 0.00 12.49 -2.76
N LYS A 63 0.72 11.48 -2.26
CA LYS A 63 1.04 10.28 -3.04
C LYS A 63 -0.20 9.46 -3.41
N PHE A 64 -1.17 9.33 -2.50
CA PHE A 64 -2.42 8.64 -2.77
C PHE A 64 -3.28 9.40 -3.78
N GLU A 65 -3.42 10.71 -3.62
CA GLU A 65 -4.17 11.56 -4.56
C GLU A 65 -3.57 11.53 -5.97
N ASP A 66 -2.25 11.61 -6.09
CA ASP A 66 -1.57 11.57 -7.39
C ASP A 66 -1.83 10.23 -8.09
N LYS A 67 -1.72 9.12 -7.37
CA LYS A 67 -1.96 7.78 -7.92
C LYS A 67 -3.43 7.56 -8.23
N SER A 68 -4.35 8.09 -7.41
CA SER A 68 -5.78 8.05 -7.67
C SER A 68 -6.16 8.85 -8.93
N LYS A 69 -5.66 10.08 -9.07
CA LYS A 69 -5.92 10.92 -10.27
C LYS A 69 -5.39 10.27 -11.56
N ASP A 70 -4.28 9.55 -11.49
CA ASP A 70 -3.75 8.86 -12.67
C ASP A 70 -4.60 7.63 -13.06
N LYS A 71 -5.14 6.87 -12.11
CA LYS A 71 -5.74 5.56 -12.41
C LYS A 71 -7.27 5.53 -12.40
N PHE A 72 -7.93 6.41 -11.65
CA PHE A 72 -9.41 6.48 -11.55
C PHE A 72 -10.04 7.22 -12.73
N VAL A 73 -9.70 6.81 -13.95
CA VAL A 73 -10.26 7.36 -15.19
C VAL A 73 -11.51 6.59 -15.64
N ASN A 74 -11.82 5.45 -15.00
CA ASN A 74 -12.93 4.57 -15.39
C ASN A 74 -13.93 4.39 -14.22
N PRO A 75 -15.19 4.84 -14.35
CA PRO A 75 -16.20 4.76 -13.30
C PRO A 75 -16.71 3.33 -13.02
N ASP A 76 -16.46 2.37 -13.91
CA ASP A 76 -17.02 1.01 -13.81
C ASP A 76 -16.15 0.05 -12.98
N LYS A 77 -15.03 0.51 -12.44
CA LYS A 77 -14.07 -0.32 -11.71
C LYS A 77 -13.86 0.20 -10.30
N ILE A 78 -13.75 -0.72 -9.36
CA ILE A 78 -13.30 -0.37 -8.00
C ILE A 78 -11.78 -0.43 -8.02
N ILE A 79 -11.11 0.67 -7.70
CA ILE A 79 -9.65 0.72 -7.61
C ILE A 79 -9.29 0.89 -6.15
N PHE A 80 -8.38 0.04 -5.65
CA PHE A 80 -7.74 0.19 -4.36
C PHE A 80 -6.25 0.49 -4.51
N ILE A 81 -5.72 1.27 -3.58
CA ILE A 81 -4.28 1.44 -3.41
C ILE A 81 -3.82 0.54 -2.28
N GLN A 82 -2.80 -0.28 -2.53
CA GLN A 82 -2.07 -1.02 -1.50
C GLN A 82 -0.74 -0.29 -1.24
N PRO A 83 -0.61 0.46 -0.14
CA PRO A 83 0.66 1.08 0.20
C PRO A 83 1.65 0.01 0.67
N VAL A 84 2.91 0.16 0.25
CA VAL A 84 4.05 -0.62 0.73
C VAL A 84 5.09 0.37 1.23
N ILE A 85 5.30 0.38 2.55
CA ILE A 85 6.20 1.32 3.21
C ILE A 85 7.58 0.68 3.37
N TRP A 86 8.59 1.34 2.82
CA TRP A 86 9.99 0.97 2.96
C TRP A 86 10.64 1.87 4.01
N THR A 87 11.11 1.25 5.08
CA THR A 87 11.88 1.93 6.13
C THR A 87 12.94 1.00 6.71
N SER A 88 14.04 1.57 7.16
CA SER A 88 15.09 0.90 7.93
C SER A 88 15.12 1.39 9.39
N ASN A 89 14.21 2.29 9.76
CA ASN A 89 14.17 2.92 11.08
C ASN A 89 12.94 2.44 11.87
N LEU A 90 13.19 1.73 12.97
CA LEU A 90 12.16 1.22 13.86
C LEU A 90 11.32 2.34 14.52
N GLU A 91 11.89 3.51 14.80
CA GLU A 91 11.14 4.64 15.37
C GLU A 91 10.14 5.19 14.36
N GLN A 92 10.54 5.32 13.08
CA GLN A 92 9.61 5.71 12.01
C GLN A 92 8.48 4.69 11.87
N LEU A 93 8.79 3.40 12.00
CA LEU A 93 7.78 2.34 11.96
C LEU A 93 6.77 2.45 13.10
N LYS A 94 7.22 2.77 14.32
CA LYS A 94 6.33 3.02 15.47
C LYS A 94 5.41 4.21 15.21
N THR A 95 5.95 5.33 14.75
CA THR A 95 5.15 6.52 14.38
C THR A 95 4.12 6.20 13.29
N LEU A 96 4.45 5.36 12.31
CA LEU A 96 3.50 4.89 11.30
C LEU A 96 2.40 4.02 11.89
N CYS A 97 2.73 3.11 12.79
CA CYS A 97 1.74 2.25 13.43
C CYS A 97 0.78 3.06 14.29
N GLU A 98 1.29 4.03 15.05
CA GLU A 98 0.50 5.01 15.79
C GLU A 98 -0.38 5.84 14.85
N PHE A 99 0.18 6.35 13.74
CA PHE A 99 -0.56 7.09 12.72
C PHE A 99 -1.75 6.30 12.17
N TYR A 100 -1.55 5.05 11.74
CA TYR A 100 -2.63 4.24 11.16
C TYR A 100 -3.62 3.69 12.19
N SER A 101 -3.24 3.61 13.48
CA SER A 101 -4.11 3.14 14.56
C SER A 101 -4.93 4.26 15.22
N GLU A 102 -4.32 5.41 15.51
CA GLU A 102 -4.97 6.53 16.22
C GLU A 102 -5.72 7.48 15.29
N ALA A 103 -5.17 7.78 14.11
CA ALA A 103 -5.73 8.81 13.24
C ALA A 103 -7.04 8.41 12.57
N ASN A 104 -7.44 7.12 12.66
CA ASN A 104 -8.55 6.60 11.86
C ASN A 104 -8.37 7.00 10.38
N PHE A 105 -7.12 7.01 9.90
CA PHE A 105 -6.75 7.56 8.59
C PHE A 105 -7.44 6.73 7.50
N LYS A 106 -8.64 7.17 7.13
CA LYS A 106 -9.53 6.54 6.16
C LYS A 106 -9.44 7.36 4.90
N THR A 107 -8.42 7.09 4.11
CA THR A 107 -8.47 7.49 2.70
C THR A 107 -9.31 6.44 1.99
N GLU A 108 -10.35 6.89 1.28
CA GLU A 108 -11.22 5.99 0.53
C GLU A 108 -10.39 5.14 -0.42
N ASN A 109 -10.68 3.85 -0.46
CA ASN A 109 -10.00 2.87 -1.29
C ASN A 109 -8.47 2.71 -1.03
N VAL A 110 -7.95 3.15 0.12
CA VAL A 110 -6.58 2.81 0.54
C VAL A 110 -6.63 1.67 1.55
N ILE A 111 -5.94 0.57 1.23
CA ILE A 111 -5.82 -0.59 2.10
C ILE A 111 -4.80 -0.27 3.22
N VAL A 112 -4.94 -0.93 4.37
CA VAL A 112 -3.92 -0.88 5.44
C VAL A 112 -2.55 -1.18 4.83
N PRO A 113 -1.53 -0.33 5.07
CA PRO A 113 -0.22 -0.54 4.48
C PRO A 113 0.43 -1.85 4.91
N MET A 114 1.19 -2.39 3.97
CA MET A 114 2.25 -3.35 4.27
C MET A 114 3.53 -2.57 4.52
N SER A 115 4.43 -3.09 5.35
CA SER A 115 5.76 -2.53 5.53
C SER A 115 6.82 -3.59 5.30
N TYR A 116 7.88 -3.17 4.62
CA TYR A 116 9.12 -3.91 4.50
C TYR A 116 10.16 -3.28 5.42
N LEU A 117 10.64 -4.07 6.39
CA LEU A 117 11.68 -3.67 7.33
C LEU A 117 12.91 -4.54 7.11
N THR A 118 14.07 -3.91 7.05
CA THR A 118 15.36 -4.59 7.14
C THR A 118 16.16 -4.01 8.29
N PHE A 119 16.56 -4.85 9.23
CA PHE A 119 17.45 -4.43 10.32
C PHE A 119 18.61 -5.41 10.48
N LYS A 120 19.71 -4.87 10.99
CA LYS A 120 20.94 -5.62 11.24
C LYS A 120 20.98 -6.04 12.70
N HIS A 121 21.08 -7.34 12.94
CA HIS A 121 21.30 -7.86 14.27
C HIS A 121 22.71 -7.53 14.78
N PRO A 122 22.91 -7.54 16.12
CA PRO A 122 24.23 -7.41 16.72
C PRO A 122 25.25 -8.44 16.23
N ASP A 123 24.80 -9.63 15.79
CA ASP A 123 25.65 -10.69 15.24
C ASP A 123 26.06 -10.47 13.77
N GLY A 124 25.62 -9.35 13.17
CA GLY A 124 25.95 -8.96 11.81
C GLY A 124 25.00 -9.47 10.74
N LYS A 125 24.02 -10.32 11.08
CA LYS A 125 23.01 -10.81 10.13
C LYS A 125 21.92 -9.77 9.88
N TYR A 126 21.26 -9.89 8.74
CA TYR A 126 20.09 -9.09 8.40
C TYR A 126 18.82 -9.92 8.59
N GLU A 127 17.82 -9.31 9.23
CA GLU A 127 16.46 -9.81 9.25
C GLU A 127 15.59 -8.93 8.36
N HIS A 128 14.75 -9.59 7.56
CA HIS A 128 13.82 -8.95 6.65
C HIS A 128 12.40 -9.35 7.04
N ARG A 129 11.54 -8.36 7.29
CA ARG A 129 10.13 -8.58 7.59
C ARG A 129 9.27 -7.91 6.51
N PHE A 130 8.21 -8.60 6.06
CA PHE A 130 7.21 -8.05 5.16
C PHE A 130 5.81 -8.38 5.67
N GLU A 131 5.19 -7.42 6.35
CA GLU A 131 3.96 -7.65 7.11
C GLU A 131 3.05 -6.42 7.09
N SER A 132 1.80 -6.58 7.52
CA SER A 132 0.90 -5.46 7.74
C SER A 132 1.44 -4.58 8.87
N LEU A 133 1.27 -3.25 8.77
CA LEU A 133 1.59 -2.34 9.88
C LEU A 133 0.91 -2.74 11.19
N ASN A 134 -0.26 -3.39 11.13
CA ASN A 134 -0.99 -3.84 12.31
C ASN A 134 -0.31 -5.00 13.05
N THR A 135 0.57 -5.76 12.38
CA THR A 135 1.20 -6.97 12.95
C THR A 135 2.70 -6.86 13.08
N ILE A 136 3.36 -6.00 12.29
CA ILE A 136 4.82 -5.95 12.17
C ILE A 136 5.58 -5.63 13.47
N LEU A 137 4.90 -5.03 14.46
CA LEU A 137 5.45 -4.73 15.78
C LEU A 137 5.03 -5.72 16.88
N ASN A 138 4.15 -6.67 16.57
CA ASN A 138 3.65 -7.67 17.51
C ASN A 138 4.48 -8.95 17.35
N ASP A 139 5.55 -9.08 18.14
CA ASP A 139 6.25 -10.35 18.34
C ASP A 139 5.59 -11.17 19.46
#